data_AF-A0A087M3P4-F1
#
_entry.id   AF-A0A087M3P4-F1
#
_cell.length_a   1.000
_cell.length_b   1.000
_cell.length_c   1.000
_cell.angle_alpha   90.00
_cell.angle_beta   90.00
_cell.angle_gamma   90.00
#
_symmetry.space_group_name_H-M   'P 1'
#
loop_
_entity.id
_entity.type
_entity.pdbx_description
1 polymer ?
#
loop_
_entity_poly.entity_id
_entity_poly.type
_entity_poly.pdbx_seq_one_letter_code
_entity_poly.pdbx_strand_id
1 'polypeptide(L)'
;MPKTPSTGFAHQAFLYAVANAGMLVRCECKACKRVRHYLASDLVHVFGGRAVVGELWGRCPKCGTTFRWIEQERYPTSDDVGHTLIRRPNGFRYIMQWVDEHYGPPATGPQQQYHLMTPISRPDLKADLVTRRRDPS
;
A
#
# COMPACT_ATOMS: atom_id res chain seq x y z
N MET A 1 -30.71 6.30 -31.58
CA MET A 1 -30.03 5.63 -30.46
C MET A 1 -29.00 6.59 -29.87
N PRO A 2 -29.12 7.03 -28.61
CA PRO A 2 -28.08 7.85 -27.99
C PRO A 2 -26.83 6.98 -27.79
N LYS A 3 -25.69 7.42 -28.34
CA LYS A 3 -24.39 6.83 -28.03
C LYS A 3 -24.03 7.24 -26.61
N THR A 4 -24.15 6.33 -25.65
CA THR A 4 -23.57 6.53 -24.32
C THR A 4 -22.08 6.81 -24.51
N PRO A 5 -21.55 7.97 -24.08
CA PRO A 5 -20.12 8.22 -24.21
C PRO A 5 -19.41 7.11 -23.46
N SER A 6 -18.51 6.43 -24.15
CA SER A 6 -17.62 5.46 -23.52
C SER A 6 -16.82 6.20 -22.46
N THR A 7 -17.16 5.98 -21.19
CA THR A 7 -16.37 6.36 -20.00
C THR A 7 -15.06 5.55 -19.92
N GLY A 8 -14.48 5.21 -21.08
CA GLY A 8 -13.60 4.07 -21.29
C GLY A 8 -12.13 4.30 -20.95
N PHE A 9 -11.76 5.53 -20.60
CA PHE A 9 -10.43 5.81 -20.03
C PHE A 9 -10.66 6.64 -18.78
N ALA A 10 -11.18 5.97 -17.74
CA ALA A 10 -11.17 6.51 -16.39
C ALA A 10 -9.74 6.98 -16.12
N HIS A 11 -9.62 8.27 -15.79
CA HIS A 11 -8.37 8.92 -15.47
C HIS A 11 -7.68 8.08 -14.38
N GLN A 12 -6.67 7.29 -14.75
CA GLN A 12 -6.03 6.42 -13.77
C GLN A 12 -5.30 7.29 -12.76
N ALA A 13 -5.54 7.05 -11.47
CA ALA A 13 -4.95 7.84 -10.42
C ALA A 13 -3.49 7.43 -10.17
N PHE A 14 -2.60 8.41 -10.04
CA PHE A 14 -1.25 8.15 -9.55
C PHE A 14 -1.31 7.73 -8.09
N LEU A 15 -0.50 6.73 -7.71
CA LEU A 15 -0.44 6.22 -6.34
C LEU A 15 -0.15 7.31 -5.31
N TYR A 16 0.67 8.30 -5.63
CA TYR A 16 0.94 9.42 -4.73
C TYR A 16 -0.33 10.21 -4.37
N ALA A 17 -1.21 10.47 -5.34
CA ALA A 17 -2.47 11.18 -5.09
C ALA A 17 -3.41 10.35 -4.21
N VAL A 18 -3.50 9.04 -4.49
CA VAL A 18 -4.32 8.08 -3.73
C VAL A 18 -3.79 7.92 -2.30
N ALA A 19 -2.47 7.91 -2.12
CA ALA A 19 -1.82 7.84 -0.81
C ALA A 19 -2.03 9.11 0.02
N ASN A 20 -1.86 10.29 -0.59
CA ASN A 20 -2.12 11.57 0.08
C ASN A 20 -3.59 11.70 0.51
N ALA A 21 -4.52 11.10 -0.24
CA ALA A 21 -5.93 11.07 0.11
C ALA A 21 -6.27 10.04 1.20
N GLY A 22 -5.30 9.25 1.69
CA GLY A 22 -5.54 8.22 2.72
C GLY A 22 -6.41 7.06 2.23
N MET A 23 -6.40 6.76 0.93
CA MET A 23 -7.28 5.75 0.34
C MET A 23 -6.72 4.33 0.44
N LEU A 24 -7.64 3.36 0.33
CA LEU A 24 -7.34 1.95 0.16
C LEU A 24 -7.30 1.58 -1.32
N VAL A 25 -6.43 0.63 -1.67
CA VAL A 25 -6.42 -0.01 -2.98
C VAL A 25 -6.90 -1.46 -2.83
N ARG A 26 -8.09 -1.73 -3.36
CA ARG A 26 -8.67 -3.07 -3.45
C ARG A 26 -8.18 -3.75 -4.72
N CYS A 27 -7.59 -4.92 -4.56
CA CYS A 27 -7.03 -5.70 -5.65
C CYS A 27 -7.75 -7.04 -5.75
N GLU A 28 -8.39 -7.30 -6.88
CA GLU A 28 -9.13 -8.53 -7.13
C GLU A 28 -8.59 -9.27 -8.34
N CYS A 29 -8.24 -10.55 -8.15
CA CYS A 29 -7.98 -11.44 -9.27
C CYS A 29 -9.29 -12.02 -9.80
N LYS A 30 -9.67 -11.69 -11.05
CA LYS A 30 -10.90 -12.22 -11.67
C LYS A 30 -10.84 -13.72 -11.99
N ALA A 31 -9.65 -14.31 -12.04
CA ALA A 31 -9.47 -15.75 -12.22
C ALA A 31 -9.72 -16.54 -10.94
N CYS A 32 -8.93 -16.32 -9.88
CA CYS A 32 -9.04 -17.06 -8.63
C CYS A 32 -9.92 -16.39 -7.55
N LYS A 33 -10.60 -15.28 -7.91
CA LYS A 33 -11.48 -14.46 -7.06
C LYS A 33 -10.85 -13.94 -5.77
N ARG A 34 -9.51 -14.00 -5.66
CA ARG A 34 -8.82 -13.54 -4.47
C ARG A 34 -8.83 -12.02 -4.39
N VAL A 35 -9.30 -11.51 -3.27
CA VAL A 35 -9.31 -10.08 -2.93
C VAL A 35 -8.21 -9.79 -1.92
N ARG A 36 -7.56 -8.63 -2.07
CA ARG A 36 -6.59 -8.07 -1.13
C ARG A 36 -6.82 -6.58 -1.00
N HIS A 37 -6.59 -6.05 0.19
CA HIS A 37 -6.63 -4.62 0.45
C HIS A 37 -5.24 -4.16 0.88
N TYR A 38 -4.83 -3.01 0.37
CA TYR A 38 -3.56 -2.37 0.68
C TYR A 38 -3.82 -0.91 1.01
N LEU A 39 -3.04 -0.37 1.94
CA LEU A 39 -2.92 1.06 2.12
C LEU A 39 -2.15 1.64 0.93
N ALA A 40 -2.66 2.72 0.33
CA ALA A 40 -1.99 3.36 -0.79
C ALA A 40 -0.61 3.92 -0.39
N SER A 41 -0.46 4.41 0.84
CA SER A 41 0.83 4.85 1.41
C SER A 41 1.86 3.72 1.41
N ASP A 42 1.48 2.51 1.83
CA ASP A 42 2.38 1.36 1.79
C ASP A 42 2.76 0.98 0.35
N LEU A 43 1.84 1.11 -0.61
CA LEU A 43 2.13 0.83 -2.01
C LEU A 43 3.09 1.85 -2.62
N VAL A 44 3.03 3.12 -2.23
CA VAL A 44 3.99 4.14 -2.67
C VAL A 44 5.42 3.77 -2.28
N HIS A 45 5.63 3.18 -1.09
CA HIS A 45 6.96 2.74 -0.67
C HIS A 45 7.52 1.58 -1.52
N VAL A 46 6.66 0.80 -2.16
CA VAL A 46 7.06 -0.38 -2.94
C VAL A 46 7.16 -0.09 -4.43
N PHE A 47 6.18 0.62 -4.98
CA PHE A 47 6.07 0.87 -6.42
C PHE A 47 6.53 2.28 -6.82
N GLY A 48 6.71 3.17 -5.85
CA GLY A 48 6.98 4.59 -6.09
C GLY A 48 5.71 5.39 -6.34
N GLY A 49 5.76 6.69 -6.05
CA GLY A 49 4.59 7.57 -6.14
C GLY A 49 4.08 7.85 -7.57
N ARG A 50 4.93 7.64 -8.58
CA ARG A 50 4.58 7.85 -10.01
C ARG A 50 3.90 6.64 -10.64
N ALA A 51 3.82 5.51 -9.94
CA ALA A 51 3.10 4.35 -10.42
C ALA A 51 1.59 4.62 -10.43
N VAL A 52 0.88 3.95 -11.33
CA VAL A 52 -0.52 4.23 -11.64
C VAL A 52 -1.38 3.07 -11.13
N VAL A 53 -2.47 3.40 -10.45
CA VAL A 53 -3.46 2.39 -10.03
C VAL A 53 -4.11 1.78 -11.27
N GLY A 54 -4.08 0.45 -11.36
CA GLY A 54 -4.48 -0.33 -12.53
C GLY A 54 -3.32 -1.06 -13.21
N GLU A 55 -2.07 -0.67 -12.91
CA GLU A 55 -0.87 -1.24 -13.54
C GLU A 55 0.16 -1.76 -12.52
N LEU A 56 -0.23 -1.83 -11.24
CA LEU A 56 0.72 -2.13 -10.16
C LEU A 56 1.16 -3.60 -10.14
N TRP A 57 0.35 -4.53 -10.68
CA TRP A 57 0.70 -5.95 -10.67
C TRP A 57 0.58 -6.62 -12.04
N GLY A 58 1.68 -7.22 -12.50
CA GLY A 58 1.69 -7.98 -13.75
C GLY A 58 1.09 -9.39 -13.66
N ARG A 59 1.15 -10.06 -12.49
CA ARG A 59 0.67 -11.45 -12.31
C ARG A 59 0.02 -11.66 -10.95
N CYS A 60 -1.03 -12.48 -10.90
CA CYS A 60 -1.58 -12.91 -9.63
C CYS A 60 -0.58 -13.78 -8.85
N PRO A 61 -0.19 -13.44 -7.62
CA PRO A 61 0.77 -14.22 -6.83
C PRO A 61 0.24 -15.57 -6.33
N LYS A 62 -1.06 -15.86 -6.51
CA LYS A 62 -1.66 -17.16 -6.15
C LYS A 62 -1.75 -18.09 -7.36
N CYS A 63 -2.37 -17.63 -8.45
CA CYS A 63 -2.66 -18.49 -9.61
C CYS A 63 -1.79 -18.20 -10.84
N GLY A 64 -0.89 -17.22 -10.78
CA GLY A 64 0.04 -16.90 -11.87
C GLY A 64 -0.58 -16.18 -13.07
N THR A 65 -1.91 -16.09 -13.16
CA THR A 65 -2.62 -15.49 -14.31
C THR A 65 -2.24 -14.02 -14.50
N THR A 66 -1.92 -13.66 -15.74
CA THR A 66 -1.68 -12.31 -16.23
C THR A 66 -3.00 -11.63 -16.64
N PHE A 67 -3.08 -10.30 -16.59
CA PHE A 67 -4.18 -9.48 -17.16
C PHE A 67 -5.59 -9.69 -16.59
N ARG A 68 -5.73 -10.28 -15.40
CA ARG A 68 -7.02 -10.45 -14.71
C ARG A 68 -7.01 -9.82 -13.32
N TRP A 69 -6.19 -8.79 -13.11
CA TRP A 69 -6.24 -7.99 -11.90
C TRP A 69 -7.08 -6.75 -12.14
N ILE A 70 -8.02 -6.51 -11.22
CA ILE A 70 -8.75 -5.27 -11.14
C ILE A 70 -8.30 -4.59 -9.85
N GLU A 71 -7.84 -3.36 -10.01
CA GLU A 71 -7.42 -2.47 -8.94
C GLU A 71 -8.45 -1.36 -8.85
N GLN A 72 -8.94 -1.11 -7.64
CA GLN A 72 -9.95 -0.09 -7.37
C GLN A 72 -9.55 0.66 -6.12
N GLU A 73 -9.38 1.97 -6.25
CA GLU A 73 -9.24 2.87 -5.12
C GLU A 73 -10.60 3.15 -4.48
N ARG A 74 -10.62 3.24 -3.15
CA ARG A 74 -11.78 3.73 -2.40
C ARG A 74 -11.33 4.34 -1.08
N TYR A 75 -12.15 5.22 -0.53
CA TYR A 75 -11.97 5.64 0.85
C TYR A 75 -12.28 4.48 1.81
N PRO A 76 -11.52 4.35 2.91
CA PRO A 76 -11.93 3.48 4.01
C PRO A 76 -13.26 3.97 4.59
N THR A 77 -14.10 3.03 5.04
CA THR A 77 -15.37 3.29 5.71
C THR A 77 -15.35 2.76 7.13
N SER A 78 -16.35 3.13 7.94
CA SER A 78 -16.51 2.57 9.30
C SER A 78 -16.59 1.05 9.31
N ASP A 79 -17.12 0.46 8.23
CA ASP A 79 -17.27 -0.99 8.11
C ASP A 79 -15.94 -1.71 7.88
N ASP A 80 -14.86 -1.00 7.54
CA ASP A 80 -13.54 -1.60 7.40
C ASP A 80 -12.88 -1.89 8.74
N VAL A 81 -13.24 -1.13 9.77
CA VAL A 81 -12.64 -1.21 11.10
C VAL A 81 -12.96 -2.58 11.70
N GLY A 82 -11.92 -3.34 12.03
CA GLY A 82 -12.11 -4.71 12.51
C GLY A 82 -12.53 -5.74 11.45
N HIS A 83 -12.86 -5.36 10.22
CA HIS A 83 -13.33 -6.32 9.20
C HIS A 83 -12.39 -6.44 8.00
N THR A 84 -11.68 -5.36 7.65
CA THR A 84 -10.78 -5.35 6.50
C THR A 84 -9.36 -5.69 6.93
N LEU A 85 -8.84 -6.77 6.34
CA LEU A 85 -7.44 -7.17 6.49
C LEU A 85 -6.58 -6.39 5.49
N ILE A 86 -5.73 -5.50 6.01
CA ILE A 86 -4.75 -4.75 5.23
C ILE A 86 -3.47 -5.58 5.13
N ARG A 87 -2.94 -5.67 3.92
CA ARG A 87 -1.59 -6.20 3.70
C ARG A 87 -0.61 -5.05 3.63
N ARG A 88 0.44 -5.10 4.44
CA ARG A 88 1.54 -4.15 4.39
C ARG A 88 2.75 -4.82 3.72
N PRO A 89 3.11 -4.42 2.48
CA PRO A 89 4.26 -4.99 1.78
C PRO A 89 5.62 -4.45 2.27
N ASN A 90 5.66 -3.47 3.18
CA ASN A 90 6.89 -2.87 3.67
C ASN A 90 7.68 -3.80 4.62
N GLY A 91 8.67 -4.53 4.07
CA GLY A 91 9.75 -5.24 4.79
C GLY A 91 9.34 -6.55 5.47
N PHE A 92 8.29 -6.55 6.27
CA PHE A 92 7.73 -7.75 6.87
C PHE A 92 6.31 -7.91 6.33
N ARG A 93 6.03 -9.01 5.63
CA ARG A 93 4.69 -9.30 5.12
C ARG A 93 3.77 -9.68 6.29
N TYR A 94 3.35 -8.70 7.09
CA TYR A 94 2.34 -8.91 8.12
C TYR A 94 0.96 -8.47 7.60
N ILE A 95 -0.05 -9.19 8.07
CA ILE A 95 -1.45 -8.86 7.83
C ILE A 95 -1.93 -8.20 9.11
N MET A 96 -2.43 -6.97 9.00
CA MET A 96 -2.97 -6.24 10.13
C MET A 96 -4.46 -6.04 9.89
N GLN A 97 -5.25 -6.27 10.94
CA GLN A 97 -6.64 -5.85 10.97
C GLN A 97 -6.65 -4.32 11.00
N TRP A 98 -7.54 -3.67 10.24
CA TRP A 98 -7.66 -2.22 10.30
C TRP A 98 -8.07 -1.79 11.72
N VAL A 99 -7.27 -0.94 12.37
CA VAL A 99 -7.52 -0.37 13.71
C VAL A 99 -7.34 1.14 13.62
N ASP A 100 -8.39 1.89 13.98
CA ASP A 100 -8.51 3.35 14.13
C ASP A 100 -7.27 4.24 13.85
N GLU A 101 -6.87 4.34 12.58
CA GLU A 101 -6.15 5.53 12.07
C GLU A 101 -7.19 6.58 11.63
N HIS A 102 -6.93 7.85 11.97
CA HIS A 102 -7.88 8.96 11.82
C HIS A 102 -8.47 9.07 10.41
N TYR A 103 -9.82 9.14 10.32
CA TYR A 103 -10.59 8.99 9.09
C TYR A 103 -10.95 10.32 8.43
N GLY A 104 -10.86 10.37 7.09
CA GLY A 104 -11.54 11.36 6.26
C GLY A 104 -10.64 12.00 5.20
N PRO A 105 -11.23 12.61 4.15
CA PRO A 105 -10.50 13.59 3.35
C PRO A 105 -9.85 14.60 4.31
N PRO A 106 -8.65 15.13 4.02
CA PRO A 106 -8.01 16.10 4.90
C PRO A 106 -9.06 17.13 5.28
N ALA A 107 -9.33 17.27 6.59
CA ALA A 107 -10.21 18.32 7.07
C ALA A 107 -9.75 19.59 6.37
N THR A 108 -10.66 20.36 5.77
CA THR A 108 -10.37 21.58 5.00
C THR A 108 -9.69 22.70 5.83
N GLY A 109 -9.10 22.36 6.98
CA GLY A 109 -8.13 23.15 7.71
C GLY A 109 -6.71 23.02 7.12
N PRO A 110 -5.79 23.88 7.58
CA PRO A 110 -4.44 23.96 7.06
C PRO A 110 -3.78 22.59 7.12
N GLN A 111 -3.31 22.13 5.95
CA GLN A 111 -2.61 20.87 5.75
C GLN A 111 -1.73 20.56 6.96
N GLN A 112 -2.10 19.57 7.75
CA GLN A 112 -1.10 18.86 8.54
C GLN A 112 -0.19 18.24 7.50
N GLN A 113 0.89 18.95 7.20
CA GLN A 113 2.05 18.44 6.51
C GLN A 113 2.29 17.07 7.11
N TYR A 114 2.04 16.03 6.33
CA TYR A 114 2.60 14.72 6.60
C TYR A 114 4.10 14.99 6.55
N HIS A 115 4.68 15.38 7.69
CA HIS A 115 6.10 15.34 7.90
C HIS A 115 6.44 13.92 7.55
N LEU A 116 7.02 13.76 6.36
CA LEU A 116 7.75 12.58 5.93
C LEU A 116 8.43 12.11 7.20
N MET A 117 7.92 11.03 7.79
CA MET A 117 8.55 10.45 8.96
C MET A 117 9.95 10.15 8.45
N THR A 118 10.88 11.01 8.87
CA THR A 118 12.28 10.84 8.56
C THR A 118 12.58 9.42 9.01
N PRO A 119 13.20 8.59 8.16
CA PRO A 119 13.57 7.25 8.60
C PRO A 119 14.28 7.42 9.93
N ILE A 120 13.76 6.78 10.97
CA ILE A 120 14.38 6.78 12.29
C ILE A 120 15.77 6.21 12.03
N SER A 121 16.76 7.10 11.94
CA SER A 121 18.16 6.75 11.91
C SER A 121 18.39 5.95 13.18
N ARG A 122 18.46 4.62 13.03
CA ARG A 122 18.84 3.73 14.12
C ARG A 122 20.19 4.25 14.64
N PRO A 123 20.28 4.71 15.89
CA PRO A 123 21.58 5.02 16.46
C PRO A 123 22.40 3.73 16.48
N ASP A 124 23.55 3.81 15.81
CA ASP A 124 24.77 3.03 16.05
C ASP A 124 24.58 1.68 16.77
N LEU A 125 24.38 0.61 15.99
CA LEU A 125 24.86 -0.73 16.37
C LEU A 125 26.39 -0.75 16.15
N LYS A 126 27.10 -0.02 17.00
CA LYS A 126 28.55 -0.15 17.14
C LYS A 126 28.85 -1.04 18.34
N ALA A 127 29.78 -1.95 18.07
CA ALA A 127 30.60 -2.71 19.00
C ALA A 127 29.89 -3.84 19.78
N ASP A 128 30.14 -5.07 19.33
CA ASP A 128 30.78 -6.07 20.19
C ASP A 128 31.47 -7.14 19.33
N LEU A 129 32.56 -6.73 18.68
CA LEU A 129 33.62 -7.62 18.21
C LEU A 129 34.52 -7.94 19.40
N VAL A 130 34.04 -8.83 20.29
CA VAL A 130 34.90 -9.42 21.33
C VAL A 130 35.75 -10.51 20.69
N THR A 131 36.99 -10.12 20.41
CA THR A 131 38.12 -11.00 20.09
C THR A 131 38.27 -12.10 21.14
N ARG A 132 38.03 -13.37 20.76
CA ARG A 132 38.60 -14.53 21.45
C ARG A 132 39.74 -15.09 20.60
N ARG A 133 40.95 -14.55 20.81
CA ARG A 133 42.19 -15.30 20.59
C ARG A 133 42.36 -16.24 21.78
N ARG A 134 42.50 -17.54 21.54
CA ARG A 134 43.08 -18.50 22.50
C ARG A 134 44.39 -18.97 21.89
N ASP A 135 45.43 -18.85 22.70
CA ASP A 135 46.82 -19.23 22.42
C ASP A 135 46.98 -20.74 22.21
N PRO A 136 48.00 -21.17 21.43
CA PRO A 136 48.43 -22.54 21.37
C PRO A 136 49.38 -22.86 22.54
N SER A 137 49.25 -24.06 23.11
CA SER A 137 50.26 -24.73 23.95
C SER A 137 50.62 -26.04 23.30
#